data_AF-A0A955NPB5-F1
#
_entry.id   AF-A0A955NPB5-F1
#
_cell.length_a   1.000
_cell.length_b   1.000
_cell.length_c   1.000
_cell.angle_alpha   90.00
_cell.angle_beta   90.00
_cell.angle_gamma   90.00
#
_symmetry.space_group_name_H-M   'P 1'
#
loop_
_entity.id
_entity.type
_entity.pdbx_description
1 polymer ?
#
loop_
_entity_poly.entity_id
_entity_poly.type
_entity_poly.pdbx_seq_one_letter_code
_entity_poly.pdbx_strand_id
1 'polypeptide(L)' 'MRFFGRLCGFLLLVVLGSGPVPGANPGLDRIYPPGGMAGATREVHFYGNNLSDTVDLLFHEPGISLV' A
#
# COMPACT_ATOMS: atom_id res chain seq x y z
N MET A 1 24.76 26.85 31.76
CA MET A 1 25.33 25.81 30.85
C MET A 1 24.69 24.41 30.97
N ARG A 2 23.65 24.18 31.81
CA ARG A 2 23.06 22.84 32.06
C ARG A 2 21.87 22.46 31.16
N PHE A 3 21.38 23.38 30.32
CA PHE A 3 20.23 23.18 29.42
C PHE A 3 20.60 22.50 28.09
N PHE A 4 21.81 22.74 27.58
CA PHE A 4 22.24 22.23 26.27
C PHE A 4 22.41 20.71 26.25
N GLY A 5 22.94 20.12 27.33
CA GLY A 5 23.09 18.66 27.46
C GLY A 5 21.76 17.91 27.60
N ARG A 6 20.75 18.52 28.23
CA ARG A 6 19.40 17.94 28.34
C ARG A 6 18.66 17.96 27.00
N LEU A 7 18.84 19.01 26.21
CA LEU A 7 18.26 19.13 24.88
C LEU A 7 18.83 18.06 23.93
N CYS A 8 20.15 17.84 23.98
CA CYS A 8 20.83 16.85 23.15
C CYS A 8 20.42 15.41 23.50
N GLY A 9 20.27 15.10 24.80
CA GLY A 9 19.80 13.79 25.26
C GLY A 9 18.36 13.48 24.83
N PHE A 10 17.49 14.49 24.82
CA PHE A 10 16.10 14.33 24.35
C PHE A 10 16.02 14.11 22.84
N LEU A 11 16.86 14.82 22.07
CA LEU A 11 16.95 14.68 20.62
C LEU A 11 17.47 13.28 20.21
N LEU A 12 18.42 12.72 20.97
CA LEU A 12 18.93 11.38 20.75
C LEU A 12 17.85 10.30 20.96
N LEU A 13 17.00 10.47 21.98
CA LEU A 13 15.88 9.57 22.25
C LEU A 13 14.81 9.59 21.15
N VAL A 14 14.53 10.75 20.55
CA VAL A 14 13.56 10.86 19.45
C VAL A 14 14.06 10.17 18.19
N VAL A 15 15.36 10.30 17.86
CA VAL A 15 15.95 9.63 16.69
C VAL A 15 16.01 8.11 16.85
N LEU A 16 16.23 7.61 18.08
CA LEU A 16 16.18 6.18 18.37
C LEU A 16 14.77 5.59 18.30
N GLY A 17 13.72 6.41 18.43
CA GLY A 17 12.32 5.99 18.36
C GLY A 17 11.73 5.94 16.95
N SER A 18 12.37 6.57 15.96
CA SER A 18 11.90 6.60 14.57
C SER A 18 12.46 5.41 13.77
N GLY A 19 11.96 4.21 14.04
CA GLY A 19 12.19 3.05 13.19
C GLY A 19 11.27 3.06 11.95
N PRO A 20 11.68 2.46 10.82
CA PRO A 20 10.78 2.27 9.69
C PRO A 20 9.61 1.38 10.12
N VAL A 21 8.40 1.91 10.05
CA VAL A 21 7.19 1.09 10.10
C VAL A 21 7.15 0.31 8.78
N PRO A 22 6.96 -1.03 8.78
CA PRO A 22 6.80 -1.76 7.54
C PRO A 22 5.64 -1.16 6.76
N GLY A 23 5.95 -0.58 5.59
CA GLY A 23 4.93 -0.08 4.68
C GLY A 23 4.00 -1.22 4.31
N ALA A 24 2.69 -0.95 4.26
CA ALA A 24 1.71 -1.89 3.73
C ALA A 24 2.09 -2.20 2.27
N ASN A 25 2.82 -3.29 2.05
CA ASN A 25 3.20 -3.73 0.71
C ASN A 25 2.02 -4.54 0.15
N PRO A 26 1.27 -4.02 -0.83
CA PRO A 26 0.18 -4.77 -1.43
C PRO A 26 0.75 -5.94 -2.23
N GLY A 27 0.26 -7.14 -1.93
CA GLY A 27 0.57 -8.35 -2.69
C GLY A 27 -0.68 -8.82 -3.39
N LEU A 28 -0.66 -8.94 -4.71
CA LEU A 28 -1.75 -9.53 -5.48
C LEU A 28 -1.42 -10.98 -5.81
N ASP A 29 -2.22 -11.92 -5.33
CA ASP A 29 -1.99 -13.35 -5.52
C ASP A 29 -2.86 -13.93 -6.63
N ARG A 30 -4.13 -13.50 -6.68
CA ARG A 30 -5.11 -14.08 -7.60
C ARG A 30 -6.19 -13.09 -7.98
N ILE A 31 -6.62 -13.20 -9.24
CA ILE A 31 -7.81 -12.53 -9.78
C ILE A 31 -8.81 -13.62 -10.19
N TYR A 32 -10.07 -13.47 -9.81
CA TYR A 32 -11.13 -14.39 -10.21
C TYR A 32 -12.43 -13.68 -10.60
N PRO A 33 -13.06 -14.03 -11.73
CA PRO A 33 -12.58 -14.98 -12.74
C PRO A 33 -11.32 -14.45 -13.48
N PRO A 34 -10.46 -15.33 -14.02
CA PRO A 34 -9.23 -14.92 -14.70
C PRO A 34 -9.47 -14.23 -16.06
N GLY A 35 -10.71 -14.23 -16.55
CA GLY A 35 -11.08 -13.61 -17.82
C GLY A 35 -12.60 -13.48 -17.97
N GLY A 36 -13.00 -12.71 -18.98
CA GLY A 36 -14.38 -12.42 -19.30
C GLY A 36 -14.61 -12.33 -20.81
N MET A 37 -15.88 -12.28 -21.20
CA MET A 37 -16.26 -12.03 -22.60
C MET A 37 -16.03 -10.54 -22.92
N ALA A 38 -15.48 -10.25 -24.10
CA ALA A 38 -15.28 -8.88 -24.56
C ALA A 38 -16.61 -8.11 -24.64
N GLY A 39 -16.62 -6.87 -24.15
CA GLY A 39 -17.81 -6.02 -24.13
C GLY A 39 -18.85 -6.36 -23.04
N ALA A 40 -18.57 -7.36 -22.18
CA ALA A 40 -19.44 -7.69 -21.06
C ALA A 40 -18.92 -7.05 -19.76
N THR A 41 -19.84 -6.50 -18.96
CA THR A 41 -19.54 -6.06 -17.59
C THR A 41 -19.59 -7.26 -16.66
N ARG A 42 -18.59 -7.41 -15.80
CA ARG A 42 -18.53 -8.52 -14.85
C ARG A 42 -17.85 -8.13 -13.55
N GLU A 43 -18.37 -8.67 -12.46
CA GLU A 43 -17.75 -8.57 -11.15
C GLU A 43 -16.48 -9.45 -11.10
N VAL A 44 -15.38 -8.86 -10.64
CA VAL A 44 -14.08 -9.50 -10.50
C VAL A 44 -13.58 -9.30 -9.08
N HIS A 45 -13.10 -10.38 -8.48
CA HIS A 45 -12.54 -10.38 -7.14
C HIS A 45 -11.01 -10.48 -7.20
N PHE A 46 -10.35 -9.60 -6.45
CA PHE A 46 -8.91 -9.59 -6.25
C PHE A 46 -8.59 -10.16 -4.87
N TYR A 47 -7.64 -11.10 -4.83
CA TYR A 47 -7.21 -11.77 -3.61
C TYR A 47 -5.72 -11.56 -3.39
N GLY A 48 -5.35 -11.32 -2.13
CA GLY A 48 -3.98 -11.08 -1.73
C GLY A 48 -3.90 -10.31 -0.41
N ASN A 49 -2.75 -9.70 -0.14
CA ASN A 49 -2.42 -9.09 1.14
C ASN A 49 -2.34 -7.57 1.03
N ASN A 50 -2.79 -6.86 2.08
CA ASN A 50 -2.76 -5.39 2.15
C ASN A 50 -3.44 -4.68 0.95
N LEU A 51 -4.44 -5.32 0.34
CA LEU A 51 -5.19 -4.76 -0.79
C LEU A 51 -6.18 -3.67 -0.36
N SER A 52 -6.55 -3.62 0.91
CA SER A 52 -7.51 -2.67 1.49
C SER A 52 -7.03 -1.21 1.39
N ASP A 53 -5.72 -1.00 1.46
CA ASP A 53 -5.09 0.32 1.39
C ASP A 53 -4.72 0.70 -0.06
N THR A 54 -5.07 -0.13 -1.04
CA THR A 54 -4.74 0.11 -2.45
C THR A 54 -5.74 1.10 -3.03
N VAL A 55 -5.28 2.33 -3.27
CA VAL A 55 -6.11 3.47 -3.72
C VAL A 55 -6.33 3.48 -5.24
N ASP A 56 -5.56 2.69 -6.02
CA ASP A 56 -5.60 2.78 -7.48
C ASP A 56 -5.42 1.42 -8.17
N LEU A 57 -6.26 1.15 -9.18
CA LEU A 57 -6.18 -0.03 -10.05
C LEU A 57 -5.57 0.38 -11.38
N LEU A 58 -4.34 -0.08 -11.66
CA LEU A 58 -3.68 0.16 -12.93
C LEU A 58 -4.02 -0.94 -13.94
N PHE A 59 -4.68 -0.57 -15.03
CA PHE A 59 -4.89 -1.45 -16.17
C PHE A 59 -3.82 -1.18 -17.24
N HIS A 60 -3.03 -2.20 -17.59
CA HIS A 60 -1.97 -2.07 -18.58
C HIS A 60 -2.50 -1.97 -20.02
N GLU A 61 -3.63 -2.65 -20.31
CA GLU A 61 -4.23 -2.66 -21.65
C GLU A 61 -5.49 -1.78 -21.72
N PRO A 62 -5.71 -1.09 -22.86
CA PRO A 62 -6.82 -0.16 -23.05
C PRO A 62 -8.20 -0.83 -23.17
N GLY A 63 -8.29 -2.16 -23.06
CA GLY A 63 -9.52 -2.93 -23.24
C GLY A 63 -10.36 -3.11 -21.98
N ILE A 64 -9.88 -2.66 -20.81
CA ILE A 64 -10.55 -2.85 -19.52
C ILE A 64 -10.77 -1.48 -18.88
N SER A 65 -12.02 -1.22 -18.48
CA SER A 65 -12.40 0.01 -17.77
C SER A 65 -13.20 -0.33 -16.52
N LEU A 66 -12.98 0.44 -15.44
CA LEU A 66 -13.89 0.46 -14.31
C LEU A 66 -15.17 1.19 -14.73
N VAL A 67 -16.33 0.59 -14.47
CA VAL A 67 -17.66 1.17 -14.75
C VAL A 67 -18.31 1.56 -13.44
#